data_AF-A0A3D1D3I3-F1
#
_entry.id   AF-A0A3D1D3I3-F1
#
_cell.length_a   1.000
_cell.length_b   1.000
_cell.length_c   1.000
_cell.angle_alpha   90.00
_cell.angle_beta   90.00
_cell.angle_gamma   90.00
#
_symmetry.space_group_name_H-M   'P 1'
#
loop_
_entity.id
_entity.type
_entity.pdbx_description
1 polymer ?
#
loop_
_entity_poly.entity_id
_entity_poly.type
_entity_poly.pdbx_seq_one_letter_code
_entity_poly.pdbx_strand_id
1 'polypeptide(L)'
;MSLTKLFHNVAWVGLVLFFPSCSNNAYEEGDSSLSYLRADFVEATTDNQARLASATTDDDVRLTFTQPMQASWKTVGDSLCRVLLYYKMYANGIDSNVVEPLAAKMVYTLKPTEPSKQTLTTTDPVSLVSAWKSKNGGYVNICVGLKTGKTSDETQRQSIGLRLDSTVVRNGVTTYCMKFLHSQGGVPEYYTSDAYVSIPIKEMTTGSKVRLSLNTYNGWIVREFTR
;
A
#
# COMPACT_ATOMS: atom_id res chain seq x y z
N MET A 1 70.79 63.59 -9.33
CA MET A 1 71.80 62.51 -9.39
C MET A 1 71.18 61.29 -8.74
N SER A 2 70.96 60.13 -9.35
CA SER A 2 71.45 59.53 -10.59
C SER A 2 70.38 58.61 -11.16
N LEU A 3 70.37 58.46 -12.48
CA LEU A 3 69.58 57.52 -13.28
C LEU A 3 69.86 56.06 -12.90
N THR A 4 68.84 55.20 -13.05
CA THR A 4 68.94 53.98 -13.89
C THR A 4 67.54 53.50 -14.29
N LYS A 5 67.34 53.34 -15.60
CA LYS A 5 66.17 52.73 -16.26
C LYS A 5 66.27 51.19 -16.21
N LEU A 6 65.24 50.53 -16.81
CA LEU A 6 65.16 49.16 -17.34
C LEU A 6 64.57 48.12 -16.36
N PHE A 7 63.65 47.22 -16.70
CA PHE A 7 63.04 46.78 -17.97
C PHE A 7 61.62 46.23 -17.67
N HIS A 8 60.76 46.25 -18.70
CA HIS A 8 59.47 45.56 -18.70
C HIS A 8 59.69 44.04 -18.68
N ASN A 9 58.98 43.33 -17.79
CA ASN A 9 58.68 41.90 -17.95
C ASN A 9 57.23 41.69 -17.51
N VAL A 10 56.32 41.69 -18.48
CA VAL A 10 54.95 41.21 -18.29
C VAL A 10 55.02 39.69 -18.23
N ALA A 11 55.10 39.14 -17.02
CA ALA A 11 54.91 37.71 -16.81
C ALA A 11 53.39 37.45 -16.89
N TRP A 12 52.94 36.88 -18.01
CA TRP A 12 51.62 36.28 -18.11
C TRP A 12 51.57 35.06 -17.17
N VAL A 13 51.04 35.25 -15.96
CA VAL A 13 50.66 34.13 -15.10
C VAL A 13 49.33 33.61 -15.63
N GLY A 14 49.40 32.58 -16.47
CA GLY A 14 48.23 31.82 -16.88
C GLY A 14 47.66 31.10 -15.67
N LEU A 15 46.52 31.58 -15.15
CA LEU A 15 45.74 30.89 -14.13
C LEU A 15 45.14 29.63 -14.75
N VAL A 16 45.78 28.48 -14.55
CA VAL A 16 45.22 27.17 -14.89
C VAL A 16 44.10 26.87 -13.89
N LEU A 17 42.86 27.09 -14.31
CA LEU A 17 41.67 26.66 -13.60
C LEU A 17 41.56 25.13 -13.71
N PHE A 18 42.05 24.41 -12.69
CA PHE A 18 41.69 23.02 -12.49
C PHE A 18 40.22 22.96 -12.06
N PHE A 19 39.33 22.74 -13.02
CA PHE A 19 37.98 22.27 -12.71
C PHE A 19 38.14 20.88 -12.07
N PRO A 20 37.68 20.64 -10.84
CA PRO A 20 37.51 19.27 -10.38
C PRO A 20 36.45 18.65 -11.28
N SER A 21 36.89 17.92 -12.30
CA SER A 21 36.03 16.98 -13.00
C SER A 21 35.46 16.07 -11.92
N CYS A 22 34.14 16.12 -11.70
CA CYS A 22 33.45 15.07 -10.97
C CYS A 22 33.89 13.74 -11.60
N SER A 23 34.68 12.97 -10.88
CA SER A 23 34.86 11.57 -11.20
C SER A 23 33.49 10.95 -11.01
N ASN A 24 32.79 10.69 -12.12
CA ASN A 24 31.73 9.71 -12.14
C ASN A 24 32.42 8.39 -11.81
N ASN A 25 32.50 8.06 -10.52
CA ASN A 25 32.80 6.70 -10.12
C ASN A 25 31.82 5.82 -10.87
N ALA A 26 32.34 4.79 -11.54
CA ALA A 26 31.53 3.83 -12.26
C ALA A 26 30.33 3.46 -11.38
N TYR A 27 29.14 3.46 -11.98
CA TYR A 27 27.96 2.90 -11.33
C TYR A 27 28.36 1.53 -10.78
N GLU A 28 28.32 1.36 -9.45
CA GLU A 28 28.39 0.03 -8.86
C GLU A 28 27.14 -0.70 -9.33
N GLU A 29 27.26 -1.48 -10.41
CA GLU A 29 26.31 -2.55 -10.68
C GLU A 29 26.51 -3.60 -9.58
N GLY A 30 25.73 -3.46 -8.52
CA GLY A 30 25.75 -4.34 -7.36
C GLY A 30 24.43 -4.24 -6.61
N ASP A 31 23.93 -5.39 -6.15
CA ASP A 31 22.76 -5.45 -5.30
C ASP A 31 22.96 -4.57 -4.05
N SER A 32 22.09 -3.58 -3.88
CA SER A 32 22.11 -2.67 -2.74
C SER A 32 21.18 -3.18 -1.64
N SER A 33 21.29 -2.60 -0.43
CA SER A 33 20.39 -2.90 0.69
C SER A 33 18.90 -2.64 0.40
N LEU A 34 18.59 -1.88 -0.65
CA LEU A 34 17.22 -1.61 -1.12
C LEU A 34 16.76 -2.56 -2.22
N SER A 35 17.66 -3.28 -2.88
CA SER A 35 17.33 -4.19 -4.00
C SER A 35 16.34 -5.29 -3.59
N TYR A 36 16.28 -5.61 -2.31
CA TYR A 36 15.46 -6.68 -1.75
C TYR A 36 14.24 -6.18 -0.96
N LEU A 37 13.97 -4.88 -0.98
CA LEU A 37 12.80 -4.32 -0.34
C LEU A 37 11.53 -4.72 -1.09
N ARG A 38 10.57 -5.27 -0.36
CA ARG A 38 9.26 -5.68 -0.87
C ARG A 38 8.15 -4.99 -0.09
N ALA A 39 7.01 -4.83 -0.75
CA ALA A 39 5.79 -4.32 -0.17
C ALA A 39 4.60 -5.13 -0.71
N ASP A 40 4.05 -6.03 0.09
CA ASP A 40 3.00 -6.95 -0.34
C ASP A 40 1.80 -6.92 0.58
N PHE A 41 0.61 -7.16 0.00
CA PHE A 41 -0.55 -7.53 0.80
C PHE A 41 -0.39 -8.99 1.21
N VAL A 42 -0.49 -9.25 2.51
CA VAL A 42 -0.26 -10.57 3.09
C VAL A 42 -1.30 -10.91 4.16
N GLU A 43 -1.53 -12.19 4.38
CA GLU A 43 -2.18 -12.69 5.60
C GLU A 43 -1.10 -12.92 6.66
N ALA A 44 -1.03 -12.06 7.68
CA ALA A 44 -0.07 -12.17 8.77
C ALA A 44 -0.68 -12.89 9.98
N THR A 45 0.09 -13.78 10.60
CA THR A 45 -0.23 -14.44 11.87
C THR A 45 0.37 -13.66 13.03
N THR A 46 -0.39 -13.40 14.08
CA THR A 46 0.15 -12.90 15.35
C THR A 46 0.57 -14.03 16.29
N ASP A 47 1.60 -13.78 17.08
CA ASP A 47 1.92 -14.58 18.27
C ASP A 47 0.98 -14.25 19.44
N ASN A 48 1.20 -14.90 20.59
CA ASN A 48 0.42 -14.72 21.80
C ASN A 48 0.59 -13.32 22.46
N GLN A 49 1.54 -12.50 22.02
CA GLN A 49 1.68 -11.10 22.41
C GLN A 49 1.15 -10.12 21.34
N ALA A 50 0.37 -10.60 20.37
CA ALA A 50 -0.18 -9.78 19.28
C ALA A 50 0.87 -9.18 18.33
N ARG A 51 2.10 -9.69 18.31
CA ARG A 51 3.15 -9.29 17.35
C ARG A 51 3.03 -10.13 16.09
N LEU A 52 3.22 -9.50 14.93
CA LEU A 52 3.24 -10.23 13.65
C LEU A 52 4.46 -11.15 13.61
N ALA A 53 4.26 -12.46 13.47
CA ALA A 53 5.33 -13.45 13.57
C ALA A 53 5.66 -14.16 12.25
N SER A 54 4.69 -14.26 11.35
CA SER A 54 4.86 -14.81 10.00
C SER A 54 3.77 -14.28 9.07
N ALA A 55 3.91 -14.47 7.77
CA ALA A 55 2.90 -14.06 6.81
C ALA A 55 2.84 -14.97 5.59
N THR A 56 1.71 -14.98 4.89
CA THR A 56 1.54 -15.62 3.58
C THR A 56 1.14 -14.57 2.56
N THR A 57 1.88 -14.49 1.46
CA THR A 57 1.60 -13.54 0.37
C THR A 57 0.39 -13.98 -0.46
N ASP A 58 -0.11 -13.08 -1.32
CA ASP A 58 -1.14 -13.41 -2.30
C ASP A 58 -0.72 -14.44 -3.35
N ASP A 59 0.58 -14.74 -3.42
CA ASP A 59 1.20 -15.76 -4.28
C ASP A 59 1.43 -17.09 -3.52
N ASP A 60 0.83 -17.24 -2.33
CA ASP A 60 0.94 -18.39 -1.43
C ASP A 60 2.38 -18.68 -0.94
N VAL A 61 3.26 -17.68 -0.99
CA VAL A 61 4.60 -17.77 -0.40
C VAL A 61 4.51 -17.49 1.10
N ARG A 62 4.90 -18.47 1.91
CA ARG A 62 5.02 -18.32 3.36
C ARG A 62 6.34 -17.64 3.73
N LEU A 63 6.25 -16.50 4.39
CA LEU A 63 7.34 -15.71 4.94
C LEU A 63 7.49 -15.98 6.45
N THR A 64 8.70 -16.29 6.88
CA THR A 64 9.06 -16.40 8.30
C THR A 64 9.84 -15.15 8.71
N PHE A 65 9.42 -14.48 9.77
CA PHE A 65 10.11 -13.26 10.19
C PHE A 65 11.34 -13.61 11.02
N THR A 66 12.44 -12.86 10.87
CA THR A 66 13.62 -12.99 11.72
C THR A 66 13.32 -12.69 13.18
N GLN A 67 12.36 -11.80 13.43
CA GLN A 67 11.83 -11.46 14.74
C GLN A 67 10.36 -11.03 14.62
N PRO A 68 9.51 -11.29 15.63
CA PRO A 68 8.15 -10.78 15.64
C PRO A 68 8.12 -9.23 15.63
N MET A 69 7.26 -8.65 14.80
CA MET A 69 7.12 -7.20 14.65
C MET A 69 5.87 -6.69 15.38
N GLN A 70 6.05 -5.73 16.29
CA GLN A 70 4.92 -5.04 16.92
C GLN A 70 4.32 -4.03 15.95
N ALA A 71 2.99 -4.03 15.81
CA ALA A 71 2.24 -2.98 15.15
C ALA A 71 1.32 -2.29 16.17
N SER A 72 1.31 -0.96 16.21
CA SER A 72 0.55 -0.19 17.22
C SER A 72 -0.97 -0.41 17.14
N TRP A 73 -1.48 -0.75 15.96
CA TRP A 73 -2.89 -0.98 15.70
C TRP A 73 -3.34 -2.44 15.94
N LYS A 74 -2.41 -3.36 16.24
CA LYS A 74 -2.73 -4.78 16.46
C LYS A 74 -2.61 -5.14 17.94
N THR A 75 -3.72 -5.58 18.51
CA THR A 75 -3.85 -5.85 19.96
C THR A 75 -4.29 -7.28 20.29
N VAL A 76 -4.65 -8.08 19.28
CA VAL A 76 -5.15 -9.46 19.44
C VAL A 76 -4.06 -10.46 19.07
N GLY A 77 -3.68 -11.31 20.03
CA GLY A 77 -2.74 -12.42 19.83
C GLY A 77 -3.35 -13.61 19.12
N ASP A 78 -2.50 -14.53 18.66
CA ASP A 78 -2.88 -15.82 18.06
C ASP A 78 -3.99 -15.71 16.99
N SER A 79 -3.85 -14.72 16.10
CA SER A 79 -4.88 -14.37 15.13
C SER A 79 -4.32 -14.13 13.74
N LEU A 80 -5.19 -14.20 12.72
CA LEU A 80 -4.88 -13.81 11.36
C LEU A 80 -5.34 -12.38 11.09
N CYS A 81 -4.54 -11.62 10.36
CA CYS A 81 -4.93 -10.29 9.89
C CYS A 81 -4.37 -10.01 8.49
N ARG A 82 -5.12 -9.22 7.73
CA ARG A 82 -4.69 -8.74 6.42
C ARG A 82 -3.88 -7.46 6.60
N VAL A 83 -2.69 -7.40 6.00
CA VAL A 83 -1.77 -6.25 6.16
C VAL A 83 -1.03 -5.95 4.87
N LEU A 84 -0.59 -4.70 4.71
CA LEU A 84 0.44 -4.33 3.76
C LEU A 84 1.78 -4.36 4.50
N LEU A 85 2.59 -5.37 4.20
CA LEU A 85 3.87 -5.63 4.85
C LEU A 85 5.01 -5.08 4.01
N TYR A 86 5.86 -4.27 4.64
CA TYR A 86 7.16 -3.86 4.10
C TYR A 86 8.24 -4.70 4.76
N TYR A 87 9.09 -5.34 3.95
CA TYR A 87 10.09 -6.27 4.45
C TYR A 87 11.28 -6.38 3.49
N LYS A 88 12.44 -6.80 3.99
CA LYS A 88 13.57 -7.19 3.14
C LYS A 88 13.58 -8.69 2.94
N MET A 89 13.69 -9.11 1.70
CA MET A 89 14.06 -10.50 1.37
C MET A 89 15.50 -10.78 1.82
N TYR A 90 15.82 -12.06 2.01
CA TYR A 90 17.19 -12.53 2.23
C TYR A 90 17.84 -11.92 3.46
N ALA A 91 17.14 -11.94 4.60
CA ALA A 91 17.62 -11.31 5.82
C ALA A 91 19.00 -11.83 6.30
N ASN A 92 19.38 -13.03 5.88
CA ASN A 92 20.68 -13.66 6.16
C ASN A 92 21.60 -13.77 4.93
N GLY A 93 21.31 -13.03 3.84
CA GLY A 93 22.08 -13.09 2.59
C GLY A 93 21.92 -14.38 1.78
N ILE A 94 20.94 -15.22 2.14
CA ILE A 94 20.61 -16.47 1.45
C ILE A 94 19.21 -16.37 0.86
N ASP A 95 19.04 -16.83 -0.37
CA ASP A 95 17.73 -16.96 -1.02
C ASP A 95 16.83 -17.89 -0.18
N SER A 96 15.90 -17.26 0.53
CA SER A 96 15.00 -17.92 1.47
C SER A 96 13.79 -17.05 1.73
N ASN A 97 12.74 -17.67 2.27
CA ASN A 97 11.56 -16.95 2.74
C ASN A 97 11.71 -16.45 4.19
N VAL A 98 12.94 -16.41 4.72
CA VAL A 98 13.23 -15.76 6.00
C VAL A 98 13.49 -14.27 5.73
N VAL A 99 12.67 -13.42 6.33
CA VAL A 99 12.61 -11.98 5.99
C VAL A 99 12.77 -11.09 7.21
N GLU A 100 13.31 -9.90 7.00
CA GLU A 100 13.35 -8.84 8.00
C GLU A 100 12.07 -7.99 7.85
N PRO A 101 11.09 -8.07 8.76
CA PRO A 101 9.92 -7.21 8.72
C PRO A 101 10.32 -5.78 9.12
N LEU A 102 9.92 -4.79 8.33
CA LEU A 102 10.29 -3.39 8.55
C LEU A 102 9.11 -2.54 9.03
N ALA A 103 7.94 -2.72 8.41
CA ALA A 103 6.74 -1.98 8.77
C ALA A 103 5.48 -2.74 8.30
N ALA A 104 4.35 -2.48 8.96
CA ALA A 104 3.05 -2.96 8.50
C ALA A 104 1.99 -1.86 8.58
N LYS A 105 1.23 -1.71 7.49
CA LYS A 105 0.03 -0.87 7.45
C LYS A 105 -1.22 -1.75 7.48
N MET A 106 -2.27 -1.23 8.09
CA MET A 106 -3.57 -1.89 8.14
C MET A 106 -4.16 -2.04 6.74
N VAL A 107 -4.72 -3.21 6.45
CA VAL A 107 -5.60 -3.44 5.29
C VAL A 107 -6.95 -3.86 5.85
N TYR A 108 -7.99 -3.07 5.58
CA TYR A 108 -9.32 -3.36 6.07
C TYR A 108 -9.92 -4.54 5.32
N THR A 109 -10.27 -5.61 6.04
CA THR A 109 -11.01 -6.74 5.46
C THR A 109 -12.51 -6.44 5.50
N LEU A 110 -13.08 -6.01 4.37
CA LEU A 110 -14.51 -5.67 4.29
C LEU A 110 -15.31 -6.87 3.77
N LYS A 111 -16.06 -7.51 4.66
CA LYS A 111 -17.08 -8.48 4.27
C LYS A 111 -18.34 -7.74 3.83
N PRO A 112 -18.93 -8.06 2.66
CA PRO A 112 -20.13 -7.38 2.22
C PRO A 112 -21.30 -7.71 3.16
N THR A 113 -22.06 -6.69 3.56
CA THR A 113 -23.26 -6.86 4.39
C THR A 113 -24.52 -6.64 3.56
N GLU A 114 -25.59 -7.36 3.89
CA GLU A 114 -26.90 -7.17 3.27
C GLU A 114 -27.49 -5.79 3.61
N PRO A 115 -28.34 -5.20 2.75
CA PRO A 115 -28.88 -3.86 2.96
C PRO A 115 -29.63 -3.69 4.29
N SER A 116 -30.33 -4.73 4.76
CA SER A 116 -31.07 -4.70 6.03
C SER A 116 -30.18 -4.69 7.28
N LYS A 117 -28.91 -5.10 7.16
CA LYS A 117 -27.94 -5.17 8.26
C LYS A 117 -26.90 -4.06 8.18
N GLN A 118 -26.95 -3.23 7.15
CA GLN A 118 -25.93 -2.22 6.89
C GLN A 118 -26.30 -0.90 7.58
N THR A 119 -25.46 -0.47 8.52
CA THR A 119 -25.64 0.79 9.26
C THR A 119 -25.02 1.98 8.52
N LEU A 120 -23.97 1.76 7.73
CA LEU A 120 -23.34 2.78 6.90
C LEU A 120 -24.08 2.88 5.55
N THR A 121 -24.76 3.98 5.30
CA THR A 121 -25.58 4.15 4.07
C THR A 121 -25.01 5.18 3.09
N THR A 122 -24.06 6.00 3.54
CA THR A 122 -23.47 7.08 2.75
C THR A 122 -22.47 6.55 1.71
N THR A 123 -22.28 7.34 0.66
CA THR A 123 -21.41 7.03 -0.47
C THR A 123 -20.61 8.27 -0.86
N ASP A 124 -19.98 8.92 0.10
CA ASP A 124 -19.16 10.10 -0.17
C ASP A 124 -18.01 9.72 -1.12
N PRO A 125 -17.64 10.59 -2.07
CA PRO A 125 -16.73 10.22 -3.15
C PRO A 125 -15.34 9.84 -2.64
N VAL A 126 -14.71 8.87 -3.30
CA VAL A 126 -13.31 8.48 -3.08
C VAL A 126 -12.54 8.50 -4.41
N SER A 127 -11.21 8.52 -4.34
CA SER A 127 -10.38 8.27 -5.52
C SER A 127 -10.06 6.78 -5.61
N LEU A 128 -10.23 6.15 -6.78
CA LEU A 128 -9.70 4.80 -7.00
C LEU A 128 -8.24 4.90 -7.43
N VAL A 129 -7.32 4.41 -6.59
CA VAL A 129 -5.89 4.37 -6.91
C VAL A 129 -5.56 3.10 -7.67
N SER A 130 -6.00 1.94 -7.15
CA SER A 130 -5.80 0.64 -7.81
C SER A 130 -6.80 -0.39 -7.30
N ALA A 131 -7.05 -1.44 -8.10
CA ALA A 131 -7.80 -2.61 -7.67
C ALA A 131 -7.37 -3.85 -8.47
N TRP A 132 -7.20 -4.98 -7.78
CA TRP A 132 -6.73 -6.23 -8.37
C TRP A 132 -7.25 -7.45 -7.60
N LYS A 133 -7.29 -8.61 -8.24
CA LYS A 133 -7.56 -9.88 -7.58
C LYS A 133 -6.26 -10.48 -7.05
N SER A 134 -6.26 -11.04 -5.85
CA SER A 134 -5.12 -11.82 -5.36
C SER A 134 -4.91 -13.06 -6.25
N LYS A 135 -3.65 -13.47 -6.44
CA LYS A 135 -3.31 -14.58 -7.32
C LYS A 135 -3.87 -15.89 -6.81
N ASN A 136 -3.79 -16.12 -5.50
CA ASN A 136 -4.42 -17.26 -4.81
C ASN A 136 -5.96 -17.23 -4.79
N GLY A 137 -6.60 -16.18 -5.31
CA GLY A 137 -8.05 -16.06 -5.39
C GLY A 137 -8.77 -15.87 -4.05
N GLY A 138 -8.03 -15.55 -2.99
CA GLY A 138 -8.59 -15.25 -1.68
C GLY A 138 -9.32 -13.91 -1.60
N TYR A 139 -8.84 -12.90 -2.34
CA TYR A 139 -9.26 -11.51 -2.16
C TYR A 139 -9.45 -10.73 -3.48
N VAL A 140 -10.34 -9.75 -3.46
CA VAL A 140 -10.22 -8.54 -4.29
C VAL A 140 -9.59 -7.45 -3.42
N ASN A 141 -8.44 -6.93 -3.82
CA ASN A 141 -7.71 -5.87 -3.16
C ASN A 141 -7.99 -4.52 -3.83
N ILE A 142 -8.05 -3.45 -3.04
CA ILE A 142 -8.36 -2.09 -3.49
C ILE A 142 -7.49 -1.12 -2.70
N CYS A 143 -6.89 -0.15 -3.39
CA CYS A 143 -6.36 1.07 -2.79
C CYS A 143 -7.30 2.22 -3.17
N VAL A 144 -7.83 2.91 -2.16
CA VAL A 144 -8.64 4.11 -2.34
C VAL A 144 -7.95 5.30 -1.72
N GLY A 145 -7.94 6.43 -2.43
CA GLY A 145 -7.51 7.71 -1.91
C GLY A 145 -8.70 8.42 -1.25
N LEU A 146 -8.63 8.58 0.07
CA LEU A 146 -9.61 9.32 0.86
C LEU A 146 -9.12 10.74 1.05
N LYS A 147 -9.95 11.73 0.73
CA LYS A 147 -9.62 13.11 1.11
C LYS A 147 -9.84 13.30 2.59
N THR A 148 -8.87 13.88 3.28
CA THR A 148 -8.84 14.03 4.73
C THR A 148 -8.16 15.34 5.13
N GLY A 149 -8.21 15.64 6.42
CA GLY A 149 -7.74 16.90 6.98
C GLY A 149 -7.74 16.82 8.50
N LYS A 150 -6.96 17.70 9.14
CA LYS A 150 -6.99 17.81 10.60
C LYS A 150 -8.30 18.43 11.05
N THR A 151 -8.86 17.89 12.12
CA THR A 151 -10.03 18.42 12.81
C THR A 151 -9.72 18.53 14.30
N SER A 152 -10.28 19.53 14.97
CA SER A 152 -10.23 19.68 16.43
C SER A 152 -11.32 18.86 17.13
N ASP A 153 -12.28 18.32 16.37
CA ASP A 153 -13.36 17.49 16.87
C ASP A 153 -13.00 16.00 16.74
N GLU A 154 -12.68 15.35 17.86
CA GLU A 154 -12.27 13.94 17.90
C GLU A 154 -13.40 12.94 17.56
N THR A 155 -14.64 13.43 17.48
CA THR A 155 -15.81 12.63 17.08
C THR A 155 -15.94 12.50 15.56
N GLN A 156 -15.34 13.42 14.80
CA GLN A 156 -15.35 13.38 13.34
C GLN A 156 -14.42 12.28 12.84
N ARG A 157 -15.01 11.26 12.21
CA ARG A 157 -14.28 10.09 11.72
C ARG A 157 -14.85 9.63 10.40
N GLN A 158 -13.97 9.37 9.45
CA GLN A 158 -14.34 8.69 8.23
C GLN A 158 -14.66 7.22 8.52
N SER A 159 -15.60 6.67 7.76
CA SER A 159 -15.99 5.27 7.84
C SER A 159 -16.09 4.69 6.44
N ILE A 160 -15.57 3.49 6.24
CA ILE A 160 -15.69 2.74 5.00
C ILE A 160 -16.46 1.44 5.24
N GLY A 161 -17.18 0.99 4.23
CA GLY A 161 -17.95 -0.24 4.30
C GLY A 161 -18.19 -0.85 2.94
N LEU A 162 -18.81 -2.02 2.94
CA LEU A 162 -19.16 -2.74 1.73
C LEU A 162 -20.56 -3.32 1.89
N ARG A 163 -21.44 -3.03 0.94
CA ARG A 163 -22.80 -3.57 0.89
C ARG A 163 -22.95 -4.51 -0.28
N LEU A 164 -23.62 -5.65 -0.09
CA LEU A 164 -24.12 -6.47 -1.18
C LEU A 164 -25.46 -5.89 -1.62
N ASP A 165 -25.52 -5.28 -2.81
CA ASP A 165 -26.78 -4.73 -3.33
C ASP A 165 -27.67 -5.83 -3.92
N SER A 166 -27.07 -6.82 -4.59
CA SER A 166 -27.80 -7.96 -5.17
C SER A 166 -26.86 -9.10 -5.55
N THR A 167 -27.40 -10.31 -5.65
CA THR A 167 -26.75 -11.43 -6.34
C THR A 167 -27.56 -11.79 -7.59
N VAL A 168 -26.94 -11.75 -8.76
CA VAL A 168 -27.60 -11.98 -10.05
C VAL A 168 -27.01 -13.22 -10.71
N VAL A 169 -27.85 -14.11 -11.21
CA VAL A 169 -27.42 -15.27 -12.01
C VAL A 169 -27.81 -15.04 -13.46
N ARG A 170 -26.85 -15.08 -14.38
CA ARG A 170 -27.11 -15.09 -15.84
C ARG A 170 -26.24 -16.11 -16.53
N ASN A 171 -26.83 -16.93 -17.40
CA ASN A 171 -26.15 -17.98 -18.16
C ASN A 171 -25.29 -18.90 -17.26
N GLY A 172 -25.79 -19.24 -16.07
CA GLY A 172 -25.07 -20.07 -15.09
C GLY A 172 -23.94 -19.37 -14.32
N VAL A 173 -23.65 -18.09 -14.60
CA VAL A 173 -22.63 -17.31 -13.88
C VAL A 173 -23.29 -16.42 -12.82
N THR A 174 -22.91 -16.63 -11.56
CA THR A 174 -23.29 -15.78 -10.43
C THR A 174 -22.47 -14.50 -10.44
N THR A 175 -23.11 -13.35 -10.25
CA THR A 175 -22.48 -12.03 -10.06
C THR A 175 -22.93 -11.42 -8.74
N TYR A 176 -21.99 -11.19 -7.83
CA TYR A 176 -22.20 -10.48 -6.58
C TYR A 176 -22.00 -8.97 -6.84
N CYS A 177 -23.10 -8.22 -6.88
CA CYS A 177 -23.08 -6.77 -7.10
C CYS A 177 -22.89 -6.06 -5.76
N MET A 178 -21.71 -5.49 -5.56
CA MET A 178 -21.32 -4.83 -4.32
C MET A 178 -21.19 -3.33 -4.52
N LYS A 179 -21.41 -2.58 -3.44
CA LYS A 179 -21.23 -1.14 -3.38
C LYS A 179 -20.26 -0.79 -2.26
N PHE A 180 -19.19 -0.09 -2.63
CA PHE A 180 -18.30 0.53 -1.67
C PHE A 180 -19.02 1.71 -1.02
N LEU A 181 -18.96 1.77 0.31
CA LEU A 181 -19.61 2.79 1.11
C LEU A 181 -18.53 3.62 1.79
N HIS A 182 -18.78 4.92 1.88
CA HIS A 182 -17.88 5.86 2.52
C HIS A 182 -18.71 6.97 3.17
N SER A 183 -18.40 7.28 4.42
CA SER A 183 -18.82 8.48 5.12
C SER A 183 -17.60 9.33 5.37
N GLN A 184 -17.62 10.58 4.91
CA GLN A 184 -16.63 11.59 5.23
C GLN A 184 -16.69 11.96 6.72
N GLY A 185 -17.84 11.78 7.36
CA GLY A 185 -18.01 11.95 8.81
C GLY A 185 -17.66 13.35 9.33
N GLY A 186 -17.83 14.38 8.49
CA GLY A 186 -17.49 15.77 8.82
C GLY A 186 -15.99 16.10 8.75
N VAL A 187 -15.13 15.14 8.42
CA VAL A 187 -13.68 15.37 8.27
C VAL A 187 -13.43 16.28 7.06
N PRO A 188 -12.59 17.34 7.16
CA PRO A 188 -12.26 18.18 6.00
C PRO A 188 -11.54 17.43 4.87
N GLU A 189 -11.66 17.93 3.64
CA GLU A 189 -11.12 17.29 2.43
C GLU A 189 -9.90 18.05 1.86
N TYR A 190 -8.85 18.23 2.66
CA TYR A 190 -7.70 19.08 2.31
C TYR A 190 -6.59 18.37 1.51
N TYR A 191 -6.29 17.13 1.85
CA TYR A 191 -5.26 16.32 1.19
C TYR A 191 -5.73 14.87 1.09
N THR A 192 -5.06 14.05 0.29
CA THR A 192 -5.43 12.63 0.11
C THR A 192 -4.54 11.73 0.95
N SER A 193 -5.14 10.72 1.58
CA SER A 193 -4.45 9.59 2.20
C SER A 193 -4.98 8.29 1.63
N ASP A 194 -4.10 7.32 1.43
CA ASP A 194 -4.49 5.99 0.98
C ASP A 194 -5.12 5.17 2.11
N ALA A 195 -6.20 4.48 1.79
CA ALA A 195 -6.76 3.39 2.57
C ALA A 195 -6.71 2.10 1.75
N TYR A 196 -6.22 1.04 2.37
CA TYR A 196 -6.08 -0.27 1.75
C TYR A 196 -7.20 -1.19 2.22
N VAL A 197 -7.84 -1.88 1.27
CA VAL A 197 -9.02 -2.72 1.51
C VAL A 197 -8.84 -4.07 0.81
N SER A 198 -9.24 -5.14 1.48
CA SER A 198 -9.39 -6.47 0.88
C SER A 198 -10.81 -6.98 1.10
N ILE A 199 -11.46 -7.43 0.03
CA ILE A 199 -12.76 -8.09 0.07
C ILE A 199 -12.47 -9.60 0.00
N PRO A 200 -12.79 -10.39 1.03
CA PRO A 200 -12.60 -11.83 0.97
C PRO A 200 -13.62 -12.44 0.01
N ILE A 201 -13.13 -13.16 -0.98
CA ILE A 201 -13.95 -13.81 -2.02
C ILE A 201 -13.81 -15.32 -2.02
N LYS A 202 -12.94 -15.88 -1.16
CA LYS A 202 -12.65 -17.33 -1.14
C LYS A 202 -13.89 -18.20 -1.01
N GLU A 203 -14.85 -17.78 -0.19
CA GLU A 203 -16.12 -18.46 0.10
C GLU A 203 -17.21 -18.24 -0.97
N MET A 204 -16.97 -17.36 -1.96
CA MET A 204 -17.88 -17.17 -3.09
C MET A 204 -17.77 -18.31 -4.09
N THR A 205 -18.80 -18.52 -4.90
CA THR A 205 -18.81 -19.57 -5.92
C THR A 205 -17.64 -19.40 -6.90
N THR A 206 -16.83 -20.44 -7.12
CA THR A 206 -15.76 -20.43 -8.14
C THR A 206 -16.35 -20.14 -9.54
N GLY A 207 -15.69 -19.27 -10.30
CA GLY A 207 -16.17 -18.80 -11.60
C GLY A 207 -17.24 -17.71 -11.53
N SER A 208 -17.67 -17.31 -10.33
CA SER A 208 -18.54 -16.15 -10.14
C SER A 208 -17.81 -14.83 -10.42
N LYS A 209 -18.55 -13.74 -10.45
CA LYS A 209 -18.04 -12.39 -10.62
C LYS A 209 -18.31 -11.54 -9.39
N VAL A 210 -17.36 -10.71 -9.02
CA VAL A 210 -17.55 -9.60 -8.10
C VAL A 210 -17.63 -8.32 -8.93
N ARG A 211 -18.79 -7.67 -8.91
CA ARG A 211 -19.01 -6.37 -9.56
C ARG A 211 -19.06 -5.29 -8.48
N LEU A 212 -17.99 -4.53 -8.35
CA LEU A 212 -17.84 -3.49 -7.35
C LEU A 212 -18.14 -2.11 -7.93
N SER A 213 -19.10 -1.41 -7.34
CA SER A 213 -19.40 0.00 -7.63
C SER A 213 -18.77 0.92 -6.58
N LEU A 214 -18.18 2.02 -7.03
CA LEU A 214 -17.60 3.06 -6.17
C LEU A 214 -18.08 4.43 -6.64
N ASN A 215 -18.46 5.29 -5.68
CA ASN A 215 -18.68 6.70 -5.98
C ASN A 215 -17.34 7.43 -5.97
N THR A 216 -17.05 8.20 -7.02
CA THR A 216 -15.81 8.99 -7.12
C THR A 216 -16.13 10.45 -7.37
N TYR A 217 -15.13 11.32 -7.26
CA TYR A 217 -15.28 12.74 -7.59
C TYR A 217 -15.69 13.00 -9.04
N ASN A 218 -15.51 12.01 -9.94
CA ASN A 218 -15.93 12.08 -11.34
C ASN A 218 -17.21 11.25 -11.61
N GLY A 219 -17.93 10.86 -10.56
CA GLY A 219 -19.13 10.03 -10.64
C GLY A 219 -18.87 8.54 -10.38
N TRP A 220 -19.90 7.75 -10.62
CA TRP A 220 -19.88 6.31 -10.33
C TRP A 220 -19.02 5.53 -11.32
N ILE A 221 -18.17 4.67 -10.79
CA ILE A 221 -17.39 3.70 -11.56
C ILE A 221 -17.72 2.28 -11.14
N VAL A 222 -17.43 1.33 -12.03
CA VAL A 222 -17.57 -0.11 -11.77
C VAL A 222 -16.25 -0.81 -12.09
N ARG A 223 -15.89 -1.80 -11.27
CA ARG A 223 -14.83 -2.78 -11.53
C ARG A 223 -15.40 -4.19 -11.39
N GLU A 224 -14.92 -5.10 -12.21
CA GLU A 224 -15.37 -6.49 -12.22
C GLU A 224 -14.17 -7.43 -12.10
N PHE A 225 -14.32 -8.47 -11.28
CA PHE A 225 -13.29 -9.49 -11.04
C PHE A 225 -13.93 -10.88 -11.04
N THR A 226 -13.25 -11.86 -11.63
CA THR A 226 -13.70 -13.27 -11.60
C THR A 226 -13.12 -14.00 -10.40
N ARG A 227 -13.94 -14.74 -9.66
CA ARG A 227 -13.52 -15.62 -8.56
C ARG A 227 -12.91 -16.93 -9.06
#